data_AF-A0A1L3FL52-F1
#
_entry.id   AF-A0A1L3FL52-F1
#
_cell.length_a   1.000
_cell.length_b   1.000
_cell.length_c   1.000
_cell.angle_alpha   90.00
_cell.angle_beta   90.00
_cell.angle_gamma   90.00
#
_symmetry.space_group_name_H-M   'P 1'
#
loop_
_entity.id
_entity.type
_entity.pdbx_description
1 polymer ?
#
loop_
_entity_poly.entity_id
_entity_poly.type
_entity_poly.pdbx_seq_one_letter_code
_entity_poly.pdbx_strand_id
1 'polypeptide(L)'
;MSGDHTRNTAAMQASPRCGARTRSGTACLAPAVHGKTRCRMHGSAARSGAPRGNQNARKHGLFTQDRIAERRAIRALLGETRKLLQELG
;
A
#
# COMPACT_ATOMS: atom_id res chain seq x y z
N MET A 1 25.14 -35.25 0.29
CA MET A 1 23.97 -35.15 -0.62
C MET A 1 24.31 -34.15 -1.72
N SER A 2 25.11 -34.57 -2.70
CA SER A 2 25.53 -33.73 -3.82
C SER A 2 25.04 -34.45 -5.07
N GLY A 3 23.79 -34.19 -5.45
CA GLY A 3 23.23 -34.78 -6.66
C GLY A 3 23.77 -34.03 -7.88
N ASP A 4 24.50 -34.73 -8.75
CA ASP A 4 25.13 -34.26 -10.00
C ASP A 4 24.12 -33.87 -11.10
N HIS A 5 23.04 -33.19 -10.73
CA HIS A 5 22.08 -32.64 -11.68
C HIS A 5 22.40 -31.16 -11.94
N THR A 6 22.56 -30.81 -13.22
CA THR A 6 22.72 -29.41 -13.65
C THR A 6 21.43 -28.65 -13.33
N ARG A 7 21.49 -27.74 -12.35
CA ARG A 7 20.35 -26.89 -12.00
C ARG A 7 20.26 -25.73 -12.98
N ASN A 8 19.11 -25.58 -13.63
CA ASN A 8 18.80 -24.37 -14.39
C ASN A 8 18.46 -23.21 -13.43
N THR A 9 19.48 -22.46 -13.02
CA THR A 9 19.35 -21.32 -12.10
C THR A 9 19.27 -19.96 -12.81
N ALA A 10 19.42 -19.91 -14.13
CA ALA A 10 19.49 -18.67 -14.90
C ALA A 10 18.24 -17.78 -14.68
N ALA A 11 17.05 -18.38 -14.73
CA ALA A 11 15.79 -17.66 -14.45
C ALA A 11 15.73 -17.11 -13.01
N MET A 12 16.30 -17.84 -12.05
CA MET A 12 16.36 -17.39 -10.66
C MET A 12 17.33 -16.22 -10.48
N GLN A 13 18.42 -16.16 -11.24
CA GLN A 13 19.38 -15.06 -11.19
C GLN A 13 18.86 -13.82 -11.91
N ALA A 14 18.19 -14.00 -13.05
CA ALA A 14 17.62 -12.90 -13.85
C ALA A 14 16.38 -12.24 -13.21
N SER A 15 15.69 -12.93 -12.29
CA SER A 15 14.51 -12.38 -11.62
C SER A 15 14.87 -11.14 -10.76
N PRO A 16 14.07 -10.05 -10.79
CA PRO A 16 14.27 -8.91 -9.91
C PRO A 16 14.29 -9.30 -8.43
N ARG A 17 15.11 -8.63 -7.62
CA ARG A 17 15.15 -8.85 -6.16
C ARG A 17 14.05 -8.04 -5.46
N CYS A 18 13.49 -8.62 -4.40
CA CYS A 18 12.41 -8.00 -3.63
C CYS A 18 12.78 -6.62 -3.05
N GLY A 19 13.94 -6.47 -2.44
CA GLY A 19 14.43 -5.19 -1.92
C GLY A 19 13.71 -4.64 -0.67
N ALA A 20 12.60 -5.23 -0.22
CA ALA A 20 11.95 -4.85 1.04
C ALA A 20 12.91 -4.95 2.23
N ARG A 21 12.81 -4.03 3.19
CA ARG A 21 13.63 -4.03 4.41
C ARG A 21 13.25 -5.23 5.29
N THR A 22 14.23 -6.08 5.59
CA THR A 22 14.08 -7.24 6.47
C THR A 22 14.13 -6.81 7.95
N ARG A 23 13.84 -7.76 8.86
CA ARG A 23 13.94 -7.52 10.31
C ARG A 23 15.36 -7.18 10.76
N SER A 24 16.38 -7.67 10.04
CA SER A 24 17.79 -7.35 10.28
C SER A 24 18.24 -6.04 9.64
N GLY A 25 17.31 -5.25 9.08
CA GLY A 25 17.60 -3.93 8.48
C GLY A 25 18.16 -3.98 7.05
N THR A 26 18.45 -5.16 6.51
CA THR A 26 19.00 -5.34 5.17
C THR A 26 17.90 -5.45 4.09
N ALA A 27 18.27 -5.32 2.82
CA ALA A 27 17.35 -5.52 1.71
C ALA A 27 17.05 -7.01 1.48
N CYS A 28 15.79 -7.36 1.19
CA CYS A 28 15.40 -8.73 0.91
C CYS A 28 15.92 -9.21 -0.45
N LEU A 29 16.71 -10.29 -0.43
CA LEU A 29 17.33 -10.91 -1.61
C LEU A 29 16.47 -12.00 -2.27
N ALA A 30 15.28 -12.28 -1.74
CA ALA A 30 14.36 -13.23 -2.35
C ALA A 30 13.91 -12.73 -3.73
N PRO A 31 13.69 -13.63 -4.71
CA PRO A 31 13.16 -13.26 -6.02
C PRO A 31 11.76 -12.64 -5.88
N ALA A 32 11.49 -11.61 -6.68
CA ALA A 32 10.16 -11.04 -6.79
C ALA A 32 9.20 -12.05 -7.44
N VAL A 33 7.94 -11.99 -7.04
CA VAL A 33 6.89 -12.78 -7.71
C VAL A 33 6.73 -12.23 -9.13
N HIS A 34 6.52 -13.12 -10.11
CA HIS A 34 6.32 -12.74 -11.51
C HIS A 34 5.26 -11.62 -11.65
N GLY A 35 5.60 -10.56 -12.39
CA GLY A 35 4.73 -9.39 -12.58
C GLY A 35 4.60 -8.46 -11.34
N LYS A 36 5.37 -8.68 -10.27
CA LYS A 36 5.34 -7.87 -9.05
C LYS A 36 6.74 -7.40 -8.66
N THR A 37 6.79 -6.43 -7.74
CA THR A 37 8.05 -5.80 -7.28
C THR A 37 8.62 -6.41 -6.01
N ARG A 38 7.86 -7.26 -5.29
CA ARG A 38 8.26 -7.86 -4.01
C ARG A 38 8.12 -9.38 -4.02
N CYS A 39 8.75 -10.05 -3.06
CA CYS A 39 8.61 -11.49 -2.88
C CYS A 39 7.31 -11.85 -2.16
N ARG A 40 6.94 -13.14 -2.17
CA ARG A 40 5.73 -13.64 -1.50
C ARG A 40 5.65 -13.27 -0.01
N MET A 41 6.79 -13.15 0.67
CA MET A 41 6.88 -12.82 2.09
C MET A 41 6.71 -11.32 2.38
N HIS A 42 6.94 -10.46 1.41
CA HIS A 42 6.87 -8.99 1.55
C HIS A 42 5.73 -8.41 0.72
N GLY A 43 4.53 -8.98 0.84
CA GLY A 43 3.29 -8.40 0.31
C GLY A 43 2.93 -8.76 -1.14
N SER A 44 3.65 -9.70 -1.77
CA SER A 44 3.33 -10.14 -3.14
C SER A 44 2.68 -11.53 -3.23
N ALA A 45 2.28 -12.12 -2.11
CA ALA A 45 1.47 -13.33 -2.13
C ALA A 45 0.13 -13.13 -2.90
N ALA A 46 -0.42 -14.21 -3.42
CA ALA A 46 -1.78 -14.18 -3.98
C ALA A 46 -2.76 -13.74 -2.89
N ARG A 47 -3.70 -12.85 -3.23
CA ARG A 47 -4.65 -12.24 -2.27
C ARG A 47 -3.96 -11.48 -1.13
N SER A 48 -2.72 -11.02 -1.32
CA SER A 48 -2.09 -10.10 -0.38
C SER A 48 -2.75 -8.72 -0.49
N GLY A 49 -3.06 -8.13 0.65
CA GLY A 49 -3.77 -6.86 0.76
C GLY A 49 -5.27 -7.03 0.98
N ALA A 50 -5.89 -5.93 1.42
CA ALA A 50 -7.34 -5.83 1.59
C ALA A 50 -8.05 -5.94 0.23
N PRO A 51 -9.16 -6.70 0.13
CA PRO A 51 -10.02 -6.60 -1.03
C PRO A 51 -10.61 -5.18 -1.12
N ARG A 52 -10.96 -4.76 -2.34
CA ARG A 52 -11.68 -3.49 -2.54
C ARG A 52 -12.99 -3.52 -1.73
N GLY A 53 -13.27 -2.44 -1.01
CA GLY A 53 -14.47 -2.32 -0.18
C GLY A 53 -14.41 -3.05 1.17
N ASN A 54 -13.26 -3.59 1.59
CA ASN A 54 -13.15 -4.13 2.94
C ASN A 54 -13.48 -3.06 3.99
N GLN A 55 -14.14 -3.48 5.08
CA GLN A 55 -14.44 -2.62 6.22
C GLN A 55 -13.64 -3.02 7.47
N ASN A 56 -12.77 -4.04 7.39
CA ASN A 56 -12.05 -4.58 8.54
C ASN A 56 -11.09 -3.56 9.18
N ALA A 57 -10.51 -2.66 8.37
CA ALA A 57 -9.65 -1.59 8.87
C ALA A 57 -10.45 -0.35 9.37
N ARG A 58 -11.78 -0.34 9.19
CA ARG A 58 -12.65 0.75 9.63
C ARG A 58 -12.81 0.70 11.14
N LYS A 59 -12.35 1.75 11.81
CA LYS A 59 -12.53 1.93 13.26
C LYS A 59 -13.79 2.74 13.55
N HIS A 60 -13.68 4.07 13.48
CA HIS A 60 -14.77 5.02 13.74
C HIS A 60 -15.30 5.72 12.47
N GLY A 61 -14.77 5.37 11.29
CA GLY A 61 -15.26 5.89 10.00
C GLY A 61 -14.89 7.35 9.66
N LEU A 62 -14.20 8.09 10.53
CA LEU A 62 -13.85 9.52 10.29
C LEU A 62 -12.97 9.76 9.05
N PHE A 63 -12.26 8.71 8.61
CA PHE A 63 -11.36 8.72 7.46
C PHE A 63 -11.96 8.04 6.22
N THR A 64 -13.26 7.73 6.21
CA THR A 64 -13.92 7.30 4.97
C THR A 64 -13.98 8.47 3.98
N GLN A 65 -14.07 8.15 2.69
CA GLN A 65 -14.19 9.15 1.63
C GLN A 65 -15.37 10.09 1.88
N ASP A 66 -16.54 9.54 2.24
CA ASP A 66 -17.75 10.31 2.51
C ASP A 66 -17.58 11.30 3.67
N ARG A 67 -16.99 10.87 4.80
CA ARG A 67 -16.76 11.74 5.96
C ARG A 67 -15.70 12.80 5.71
N ILE A 68 -14.71 12.49 4.87
CA ILE A 68 -13.73 13.48 4.41
C ILE A 68 -14.42 14.52 3.50
N ALA A 69 -15.28 14.09 2.58
CA ALA A 69 -16.02 14.98 1.68
C ALA A 69 -16.97 15.90 2.46
N GLU A 70 -17.75 15.35 3.39
CA GLU A 70 -18.64 16.11 4.30
C GLU A 70 -17.86 17.18 5.06
N ARG A 71 -16.74 16.81 5.69
CA ARG A 71 -15.89 17.76 6.43
C ARG A 71 -15.30 18.86 5.53
N ARG A 72 -14.96 18.55 4.27
CA ARG A 72 -14.49 19.54 3.30
C ARG A 72 -15.60 20.52 2.92
N ALA A 73 -16.81 20.04 2.68
CA ALA A 73 -17.98 20.88 2.36
C ALA A 73 -18.32 21.83 3.51
N ILE A 74 -18.36 21.32 4.75
CA ILE A 74 -18.61 22.14 5.95
C ILE A 74 -17.54 23.24 6.08
N ARG A 75 -16.27 22.91 5.87
CA ARG A 75 -15.17 23.89 5.95
C ARG A 75 -15.27 24.97 4.86
N ALA A 76 -15.66 24.59 3.65
CA ALA A 76 -15.88 25.56 2.56
C ALA A 76 -17.01 26.53 2.92
N LEU A 77 -18.15 26.00 3.37
CA LEU A 77 -19.30 26.80 3.80
C LEU A 77 -18.93 27.76 4.93
N LEU A 78 -18.27 27.27 6.00
CA LEU A 78 -17.83 28.12 7.10
C LEU A 78 -16.85 29.22 6.65
N GLY A 79 -16.02 28.92 5.65
CA GLY A 79 -15.12 29.90 5.04
C GLY A 79 -15.89 30.99 4.29
N GLU A 80 -16.88 30.62 3.50
CA GLU A 80 -17.76 31.55 2.78
C GLU A 80 -18.59 32.40 3.74
N THR A 81 -19.20 31.80 4.75
CA THR A 81 -19.96 32.53 5.79
C THR A 81 -19.08 33.55 6.50
N ARG A 82 -17.82 33.20 6.83
CA ARG A 82 -16.89 34.13 7.47
C ARG A 82 -16.53 35.31 6.57
N LYS A 83 -16.32 35.08 5.27
CA LYS A 83 -16.07 36.18 4.31
C LYS A 83 -17.27 37.11 4.20
N LEU A 84 -18.48 36.55 4.06
CA LEU A 84 -19.70 37.34 3.99
C LEU A 84 -19.88 38.23 5.23
N LEU A 85 -19.65 37.68 6.43
CA LEU A 85 -19.73 38.47 7.67
C LEU A 85 -18.70 39.60 7.75
N GLN A 86 -17.52 39.42 7.14
CA GLN A 86 -16.49 40.47 7.06
C GLN A 86 -16.84 41.58 6.06
N GLU A 87 -17.63 41.28 5.02
CA GLU A 87 -18.08 42.26 4.03
C GLU A 87 -19.27 43.10 4.51
N LEU A 88 -20.05 42.56 5.46
CA LEU A 88 -21.25 43.20 6.01
C LEU A 88 -20.98 44.04 7.27
N GLY A 89 -19.81 43.90 7.89
CA GLY A 89 -19.36 44.68 9.05
C GLY A 89 -18.42 45.80 8.64
#